data_AF-A0A0V0J3D9-F1
#
_entry.id   AF-A0A0V0J3D9-F1
#
_cell.length_a   1.000
_cell.length_b   1.000
_cell.length_c   1.000
_cell.angle_alpha   90.00
_cell.angle_beta   90.00
_cell.angle_gamma   90.00
#
_symmetry.space_group_name_H-M   'P 1'
#
loop_
_entity.id
_entity.type
_entity.pdbx_description
1 polymer ?
#
loop_
_entity_poly.entity_id
_entity_poly.type
_entity_poly.pdbx_seq_one_letter_code
_entity_poly.pdbx_strand_id
1 'polypeptide(L)'
;MMGHSNEAKGDVSDRVAYVLSRGAVTAVAKGFINNVPACRNSKLREDVAMATCAHSVGVRFIPSMDDHGKQCFHSVAPSVLANYMASQTSMWIPRRTATGIATAPNWFSDHSALFHRVPEEEMYVLEYLIYHLYPYGVFRDPGIYGRALRLLSVALPKNVLTR
;
A
#
# COMPACT_ATOMS: atom_id res chain seq x y z
N MET A 1 -3.87 13.04 -1.44
CA MET A 1 -3.00 12.15 -2.23
C MET A 1 -2.29 11.24 -1.26
N MET A 2 -2.48 9.94 -1.40
CA MET A 2 -1.81 8.92 -0.59
C MET A 2 -0.65 8.32 -1.38
N GLY A 3 0.50 8.11 -0.74
CA GLY A 3 1.67 7.54 -1.40
C GLY A 3 2.86 7.41 -0.45
N HIS A 4 3.99 6.95 -0.98
CA HIS A 4 5.23 6.91 -0.22
C HIS A 4 5.82 8.33 -0.11
N SER A 5 5.78 8.89 1.10
CA SER A 5 6.21 10.27 1.39
C SER A 5 7.66 10.28 1.85
N ASN A 6 8.52 11.05 1.18
CA ASN A 6 9.75 11.55 1.77
C ASN A 6 9.51 13.01 2.20
N GLU A 7 9.14 13.20 3.47
CA GLU A 7 8.81 14.52 4.05
C GLU A 7 9.91 15.58 3.86
N ALA A 8 11.16 15.15 3.63
CA ALA A 8 12.32 16.05 3.54
C ALA A 8 12.41 16.90 2.25
N LYS A 9 11.60 16.65 1.20
CA LYS A 9 11.75 17.39 -0.09
C LYS A 9 10.47 17.76 -0.84
N GLY A 10 9.27 17.47 -0.32
CA GLY A 10 8.04 17.67 -1.10
C GLY A 10 7.95 16.78 -2.35
N ASP A 11 8.79 15.73 -2.42
CA ASP A 11 8.77 14.69 -3.44
C ASP A 11 7.89 13.55 -2.90
N VAL A 12 6.67 13.43 -3.42
CA VAL A 12 5.65 12.52 -2.87
C VAL A 12 5.56 11.22 -3.66
N SER A 13 6.70 10.76 -4.16
CA SER A 13 6.75 9.50 -4.85
C SER A 13 8.17 8.96 -4.81
N ASP A 14 8.34 7.89 -4.05
CA ASP A 14 9.47 6.97 -4.27
C ASP A 14 9.33 6.16 -5.57
N ARG A 15 8.67 6.72 -6.60
CA ARG A 15 8.48 6.16 -7.94
C ARG A 15 7.69 4.86 -7.97
N VAL A 16 6.82 4.66 -6.98
CA VAL A 16 6.05 3.43 -6.81
C VAL A 16 4.63 3.62 -7.33
N ALA A 17 3.82 4.40 -6.61
CA ALA A 17 2.44 4.72 -6.96
C ALA A 17 1.87 5.77 -6.00
N TYR A 18 0.74 6.35 -6.37
CA TYR A 18 -0.08 7.19 -5.51
C TYR A 18 -1.56 6.93 -5.75
N VAL A 19 -2.39 7.21 -4.75
CA VAL A 19 -3.85 7.14 -4.82
C VAL A 19 -4.44 8.52 -4.58
N LEU A 20 -5.35 8.92 -5.45
CA LEU A 20 -6.10 10.17 -5.33
C LEU A 20 -7.55 9.86 -4.99
N SER A 21 -8.09 10.57 -4.00
CA SER A 21 -9.54 10.59 -3.80
C SER A 21 -10.21 11.29 -4.97
N ARG A 22 -11.49 11.01 -5.19
CA ARG A 22 -12.29 11.70 -6.21
C ARG A 22 -12.21 13.24 -6.11
N GLY A 23 -12.23 13.76 -4.87
CA GLY A 23 -12.07 15.19 -4.60
C GLY A 23 -10.68 15.71 -5.01
N ALA A 24 -9.62 14.95 -4.72
CA ALA A 24 -8.26 15.30 -5.11
C ALA A 24 -8.09 15.35 -6.64
N VAL A 25 -8.61 14.34 -7.36
CA VAL A 25 -8.60 14.34 -8.84
C VAL A 25 -9.32 15.57 -9.38
N THR A 26 -10.49 15.90 -8.82
CA THR A 26 -11.29 17.06 -9.24
C THR A 26 -10.52 18.37 -9.02
N ALA A 27 -9.85 18.52 -7.88
CA ALA A 27 -9.06 19.71 -7.56
C ALA A 27 -7.86 19.87 -8.50
N VAL A 28 -7.11 18.78 -8.75
CA VAL A 28 -5.97 18.76 -9.67
C VAL A 28 -6.41 19.09 -11.10
N ALA A 29 -7.49 18.47 -11.58
CA ALA A 29 -8.04 18.74 -12.89
C ALA A 29 -8.46 20.21 -13.06
N LYS A 30 -9.12 20.79 -12.05
CA LYS A 30 -9.42 22.24 -12.03
C LYS A 30 -8.16 23.09 -12.02
N GLY A 31 -7.10 22.64 -11.34
CA GLY A 31 -5.78 23.28 -11.37
C GLY A 31 -5.19 23.37 -12.78
N PHE A 32 -5.27 22.27 -13.54
CA PHE A 32 -4.88 22.24 -14.95
C PHE A 32 -5.72 23.19 -15.80
N ILE A 33 -7.06 23.09 -15.71
CA ILE A 33 -8.00 23.90 -16.51
C ILE A 33 -7.83 25.40 -16.24
N ASN A 34 -7.69 25.77 -14.97
CA ASN A 34 -7.52 27.18 -14.56
C ASN A 34 -6.08 27.68 -14.71
N ASN A 35 -5.20 26.86 -15.28
CA ASN A 35 -3.82 27.21 -15.58
C ASN A 35 -3.03 27.71 -14.35
N VAL A 36 -3.26 27.06 -13.19
CA VAL A 36 -2.55 27.36 -11.94
C VAL A 36 -1.05 27.19 -12.19
N PRO A 37 -0.17 28.15 -11.81
CA PRO A 37 1.24 28.14 -12.18
C PRO A 37 1.97 26.81 -11.89
N ALA A 38 1.68 26.19 -10.74
CA ALA A 38 2.27 24.93 -10.30
C ALA A 38 1.73 23.67 -11.02
N CYS A 39 0.63 23.81 -11.77
CA CYS A 39 0.01 22.74 -12.55
C CYS A 39 0.35 22.83 -14.05
N ARG A 40 1.17 23.80 -14.46
CA ARG A 40 1.54 23.95 -15.88
C ARG A 40 2.54 22.89 -16.31
N ASN A 41 2.73 22.78 -17.63
CA ASN A 41 3.81 21.97 -18.20
C ASN A 41 5.14 22.29 -17.50
N SER A 42 5.77 21.24 -16.99
CA SER A 42 7.05 21.34 -16.30
C SER A 42 8.02 20.33 -16.91
N LYS A 43 9.32 20.55 -16.67
CA LYS A 43 10.36 19.55 -16.97
C LYS A 43 10.61 18.60 -15.78
N LEU A 44 9.76 18.67 -14.76
CA LEU A 44 9.86 17.78 -13.60
C LEU A 44 9.45 16.37 -14.00
N ARG A 45 9.87 15.38 -13.22
CA ARG A 45 9.29 14.04 -13.30
C ARG A 45 7.78 14.12 -13.06
N GLU A 46 7.00 13.26 -13.72
CA GLU A 46 5.53 13.27 -13.65
C GLU A 46 5.03 13.26 -12.21
N ASP A 47 5.60 12.39 -11.38
CA ASP A 47 5.20 12.20 -10.00
C ASP A 47 5.46 13.43 -9.12
N VAL A 48 6.61 14.08 -9.32
CA VAL A 48 6.96 15.37 -8.68
C VAL A 48 6.02 16.48 -9.16
N ALA A 49 5.74 16.55 -10.47
CA ALA A 49 4.86 17.56 -11.06
C ALA A 49 3.42 17.41 -10.54
N MET A 50 2.93 16.16 -10.49
CA MET A 50 1.62 15.82 -9.96
C MET A 50 1.51 16.21 -8.49
N ALA A 51 2.50 15.86 -7.66
CA ALA A 51 2.53 16.24 -6.26
C ALA A 51 2.59 17.77 -6.08
N THR A 52 3.41 18.46 -6.86
CA THR A 52 3.52 19.93 -6.82
C THR A 52 2.18 20.60 -7.15
N CYS A 53 1.52 20.14 -8.21
CA CYS A 53 0.20 20.65 -8.58
C CYS A 53 -0.84 20.34 -7.50
N ALA A 54 -0.92 19.08 -7.03
CA ALA A 54 -1.84 18.64 -6.00
C ALA A 54 -1.69 19.48 -4.71
N HIS A 55 -0.45 19.75 -4.28
CA HIS A 55 -0.17 20.63 -3.15
C HIS A 55 -0.74 22.04 -3.37
N SER A 56 -0.47 22.62 -4.55
CA SER A 56 -0.86 23.99 -4.87
C SER A 56 -2.38 24.22 -4.92
N VAL A 57 -3.15 23.17 -5.23
CA VAL A 57 -4.62 23.21 -5.25
C VAL A 57 -5.24 22.69 -3.95
N GLY A 58 -4.45 22.59 -2.88
CA GLY A 58 -4.92 22.24 -1.53
C GLY A 58 -5.18 20.75 -1.30
N VAL A 59 -4.68 19.85 -2.15
CA VAL A 59 -4.74 18.41 -1.87
C VAL A 59 -3.74 18.06 -0.78
N ARG A 60 -4.26 17.56 0.34
CA ARG A 60 -3.44 17.07 1.46
C ARG A 60 -2.74 15.76 1.10
N PHE A 61 -1.49 15.63 1.53
CA PHE A 61 -0.72 14.40 1.45
C PHE A 61 -0.92 13.53 2.68
N ILE A 62 -0.98 12.23 2.44
CA ILE A 62 -1.19 11.21 3.47
C ILE A 62 -0.16 10.11 3.24
N PRO A 63 0.69 9.78 4.23
CA PRO A 63 1.57 8.63 4.13
C PRO A 63 0.76 7.35 3.91
N SER A 64 1.23 6.49 3.02
CA SER A 64 0.71 5.14 2.85
C SER A 64 1.21 4.23 3.98
N MET A 65 0.63 4.39 5.17
CA MET A 65 0.93 3.58 6.35
C MET A 65 -0.35 2.97 6.92
N ASP A 66 -0.21 1.81 7.56
CA ASP A 66 -1.28 1.19 8.35
C ASP A 66 -1.41 1.85 9.74
N ASP A 67 -2.35 1.36 10.53
CA ASP A 67 -2.63 1.87 11.89
C ASP A 67 -1.45 1.67 12.87
N HIS A 68 -0.46 0.85 12.50
CA HIS A 68 0.78 0.62 13.26
C HIS A 68 1.97 1.42 12.71
N GLY A 69 1.76 2.30 11.72
CA GLY A 69 2.81 3.09 11.10
C GLY A 69 3.69 2.30 10.11
N LYS A 70 3.26 1.10 9.71
CA LYS A 70 4.00 0.26 8.75
C LYS A 70 3.61 0.59 7.32
N GLN A 71 4.55 0.49 6.39
CA GLN A 71 4.31 0.83 4.99
C GLN A 71 3.38 -0.17 4.29
N CYS A 72 2.41 0.36 3.55
CA CYS A 72 1.50 -0.44 2.73
C CYS A 72 1.86 -0.46 1.24
N PHE A 73 2.72 0.46 0.77
CA PHE A 73 3.12 0.57 -0.64
C PHE A 73 4.61 0.23 -0.75
N HIS A 74 4.92 -0.78 -1.55
CA HIS A 74 6.25 -1.38 -1.62
C HIS A 74 6.90 -1.16 -2.98
N SER A 75 8.20 -0.81 -2.98
CA SER A 75 8.99 -0.60 -4.20
C SER A 75 9.54 -1.90 -4.81
N VAL A 76 9.16 -3.04 -4.25
CA VAL A 76 9.64 -4.39 -4.58
C VAL A 76 8.47 -5.35 -4.72
N ALA A 77 8.71 -6.48 -5.38
CA ALA A 77 7.74 -7.56 -5.52
C ALA A 77 7.52 -8.31 -4.19
N PRO A 78 6.35 -8.95 -3.98
CA PRO A 78 6.08 -9.75 -2.79
C PRO A 78 7.12 -10.85 -2.53
N SER A 79 7.61 -11.52 -3.58
CA SER A 79 8.64 -12.56 -3.50
C SER A 79 9.92 -12.09 -2.82
N VAL A 80 10.29 -10.83 -3.04
CA VAL A 80 11.46 -10.19 -2.42
C VAL A 80 11.24 -9.96 -0.92
N LEU A 81 10.02 -9.59 -0.51
CA LEU A 81 9.65 -9.43 0.89
C LEU A 81 9.49 -10.78 1.60
N ALA A 82 8.92 -11.78 0.93
CA ALA A 82 8.76 -13.13 1.45
C ALA A 82 10.13 -13.80 1.69
N ASN A 83 11.13 -13.46 0.89
CA ASN A 83 12.49 -13.96 1.03
C ASN A 83 13.38 -13.11 1.95
N TYR A 84 12.79 -12.53 3.00
CA TYR A 84 13.45 -11.60 3.92
C TYR A 84 14.80 -12.13 4.48
N MET A 85 14.93 -13.45 4.64
CA MET A 85 16.17 -14.09 5.10
C MET A 85 17.29 -14.13 4.04
N ALA A 86 16.97 -14.24 2.75
CA ALA A 86 17.99 -14.14 1.68
C ALA A 86 18.21 -12.69 1.21
N SER A 87 17.27 -11.78 1.49
CA SER A 87 17.29 -10.41 0.99
C SER A 87 18.22 -9.45 1.75
N GLN A 88 18.82 -9.87 2.86
CA GLN A 88 19.84 -9.08 3.58
C GLN A 88 21.07 -8.80 2.71
N THR A 89 21.31 -9.60 1.67
CA THR A 89 22.54 -9.56 0.86
C THR A 89 22.35 -8.85 -0.49
N SER A 90 21.11 -8.71 -1.00
CA SER A 90 20.86 -8.34 -2.41
C SER A 90 19.95 -7.13 -2.63
N MET A 91 19.26 -6.63 -1.60
CA MET A 91 18.28 -5.57 -1.81
C MET A 91 18.92 -4.18 -1.74
N TRP A 92 18.82 -3.43 -2.84
CA TRP A 92 19.02 -1.96 -2.89
C TRP A 92 17.94 -1.20 -2.11
N ILE A 93 17.50 -1.71 -0.94
CA ILE A 93 16.69 -0.90 -0.02
C ILE A 93 17.61 0.21 0.49
N PRO A 94 17.29 1.49 0.24
CA PRO A 94 18.09 2.58 0.80
C PRO A 94 18.09 2.44 2.32
N ARG A 95 19.28 2.28 2.92
CA ARG A 95 19.47 2.20 4.40
C ARG A 95 18.93 3.41 5.17
N ARG A 96 18.46 4.45 4.48
CA ARG A 96 18.03 5.72 5.06
C ARG A 96 16.76 6.22 4.38
N THR A 97 15.61 5.94 4.97
CA THR A 97 14.42 6.79 4.88
C THR A 97 14.48 7.83 5.99
N ALA A 98 13.86 9.00 5.80
CA ALA A 98 13.90 10.12 6.75
C ALA A 98 13.40 9.78 8.18
N THR A 99 12.71 8.66 8.33
CA THR A 99 12.08 8.18 9.58
C THR A 99 12.79 7.00 10.26
N GLY A 100 13.99 6.61 9.81
CA GLY A 100 14.76 5.52 10.44
C GLY A 100 15.08 4.37 9.49
N ILE A 101 15.78 3.37 10.02
CA ILE A 101 16.43 2.29 9.27
C ILE A 101 15.36 1.37 8.64
N ALA A 102 15.14 1.52 7.33
CA ALA A 102 14.18 0.78 6.50
C ALA A 102 14.49 -0.74 6.30
N THR A 103 15.31 -1.34 7.16
CA THR A 103 15.85 -2.70 6.97
C THR A 103 15.44 -3.67 8.07
N ALA A 104 14.33 -3.41 8.77
CA ALA A 104 13.75 -4.34 9.73
C ALA A 104 12.40 -4.85 9.19
N PRO A 105 12.08 -6.14 9.34
CA PRO A 105 10.87 -6.73 8.76
C PRO A 105 9.59 -6.17 9.40
N ASN A 106 9.72 -5.49 10.54
CA ASN A 106 8.63 -4.82 11.24
C ASN A 106 8.11 -3.55 10.55
N TRP A 107 8.76 -3.10 9.47
CA TRP A 107 8.38 -1.89 8.74
C TRP A 107 7.33 -2.13 7.65
N PHE A 108 7.17 -3.37 7.20
CA PHE A 108 6.21 -3.73 6.16
C PHE A 108 4.89 -4.16 6.79
N SER A 109 3.79 -3.59 6.28
CA SER A 109 2.46 -3.90 6.77
C SER A 109 1.98 -5.26 6.26
N ASP A 110 1.33 -6.04 7.14
CA ASP A 110 0.56 -7.22 6.73
C ASP A 110 -0.67 -6.82 5.88
N HIS A 111 -1.09 -5.54 5.96
CA HIS A 111 -2.13 -4.91 5.13
C HIS A 111 -1.52 -4.20 3.92
N SER A 112 -0.64 -4.89 3.22
CA SER A 112 -0.01 -4.40 1.99
C SER A 112 -1.05 -4.13 0.89
N ALA A 113 -0.94 -2.98 0.24
CA ALA A 113 -1.90 -2.53 -0.78
C ALA A 113 -1.29 -2.47 -2.18
N LEU A 114 0.04 -2.35 -2.31
CA LEU A 114 0.69 -2.21 -3.60
C LEU A 114 2.14 -2.69 -3.60
N PHE A 115 2.56 -3.29 -4.72
CA PHE A 115 3.92 -3.76 -4.98
C PHE A 115 4.38 -3.28 -6.36
N HIS A 116 5.64 -2.89 -6.48
CA HIS A 116 6.26 -2.45 -7.74
C HIS A 116 7.22 -3.51 -8.28
N ARG A 117 7.44 -3.53 -9.60
CA ARG A 117 8.31 -4.53 -10.28
C ARG A 117 7.90 -5.98 -10.02
N VAL A 118 6.60 -6.26 -9.98
CA VAL A 118 6.09 -7.64 -9.89
C VAL A 118 6.25 -8.31 -11.26
N PRO A 119 6.97 -9.44 -11.37
CA PRO A 119 7.06 -10.22 -12.60
C PRO A 119 5.69 -10.74 -13.05
N GLU A 120 5.54 -11.00 -14.35
CA GLU A 120 4.28 -11.46 -14.94
C GLU A 120 3.78 -12.75 -14.29
N GLU A 121 4.65 -13.75 -14.12
CA GLU A 121 4.29 -15.00 -13.44
C GLU A 121 3.82 -14.77 -12.00
N GLU A 122 4.43 -13.83 -11.28
CA GLU A 122 4.08 -13.52 -9.91
C GLU A 122 2.73 -12.80 -9.83
N MET A 123 2.38 -11.96 -10.82
CA MET A 123 1.04 -11.37 -10.90
C MET A 123 -0.05 -12.44 -11.00
N TYR A 124 0.13 -13.47 -11.84
CA TYR A 124 -0.82 -14.58 -11.94
C TYR A 124 -0.88 -15.43 -10.68
N VAL A 125 0.27 -15.66 -10.02
CA VAL A 125 0.30 -16.32 -8.71
C VAL A 125 -0.48 -15.52 -7.68
N LEU A 126 -0.29 -14.20 -7.61
CA LEU A 126 -1.04 -13.33 -6.69
C LEU A 126 -2.54 -13.36 -6.98
N GLU A 127 -2.95 -13.30 -8.24
CA GLU A 127 -4.36 -13.42 -8.63
C GLU A 127 -4.94 -14.75 -8.15
N TYR A 128 -4.26 -15.86 -8.41
CA TYR A 128 -4.66 -17.18 -7.93
C TYR A 128 -4.76 -17.20 -6.40
N LEU A 129 -3.73 -16.76 -5.70
CA LEU A 129 -3.71 -16.79 -4.24
C LEU A 129 -4.78 -15.89 -3.60
N ILE A 130 -5.06 -14.71 -4.16
CA ILE A 130 -5.96 -13.69 -3.59
C ILE A 130 -7.42 -13.91 -3.98
N TYR A 131 -7.70 -14.37 -5.20
CA TYR A 131 -9.08 -14.45 -5.71
C TYR A 131 -9.59 -15.89 -5.88
N HIS A 132 -8.70 -16.86 -6.13
CA HIS A 132 -9.13 -18.21 -6.50
C HIS A 132 -8.85 -19.27 -5.43
N LEU A 133 -7.74 -19.16 -4.71
CA LEU A 133 -7.38 -20.08 -3.65
C LEU A 133 -8.27 -19.83 -2.42
N TYR A 134 -8.92 -20.87 -1.94
CA TYR A 134 -9.66 -20.87 -0.67
C TYR A 134 -8.90 -21.75 0.33
N PRO A 135 -7.99 -21.18 1.14
CA PRO A 135 -7.30 -21.93 2.15
C PRO A 135 -8.31 -22.44 3.18
N TYR A 136 -8.21 -23.73 3.50
CA TYR A 136 -9.03 -24.30 4.56
C TYR A 136 -8.81 -23.54 5.87
N GLY A 137 -9.89 -23.13 6.53
CA GLY A 137 -9.85 -22.40 7.80
C GLY A 137 -9.67 -20.88 7.70
N VAL A 138 -9.55 -20.30 6.49
CA VAL A 138 -9.48 -18.83 6.30
C VAL A 138 -10.74 -18.33 5.60
N PHE A 139 -11.53 -17.52 6.30
CA PHE A 139 -12.75 -16.92 5.75
C PHE A 139 -12.48 -15.49 5.28
N ARG A 140 -12.59 -15.25 3.96
CA ARG A 140 -12.31 -13.94 3.34
C ARG A 140 -13.52 -12.99 3.33
N ASP A 141 -14.73 -13.54 3.39
CA ASP A 141 -15.97 -12.77 3.47
C ASP A 141 -16.42 -12.66 4.95
N PRO A 142 -16.57 -11.43 5.50
CA PRO A 142 -17.14 -11.21 6.82
C PRO A 142 -18.51 -11.88 7.02
N GLY A 143 -19.33 -11.97 5.96
CA GLY A 143 -20.62 -12.65 5.95
C GLY A 143 -20.51 -14.19 5.99
N ILE A 144 -19.41 -14.75 5.47
CA ILE A 144 -19.07 -16.16 5.67
C ILE A 144 -18.57 -16.38 7.09
N TYR A 145 -17.81 -15.44 7.67
CA TYR A 145 -17.38 -15.47 9.07
C TYR A 145 -18.57 -15.62 10.03
N GLY A 146 -19.64 -14.83 9.84
CA GLY A 146 -20.85 -14.94 10.64
C GLY A 146 -21.52 -16.31 10.54
N ARG A 147 -21.55 -16.91 9.35
CA ARG A 147 -22.10 -18.26 9.13
C ARG A 147 -21.20 -19.35 9.71
N ALA A 148 -19.88 -19.24 9.54
CA ALA A 148 -18.89 -20.16 10.08
C ALA A 148 -18.88 -20.14 11.61
N LEU A 149 -18.90 -18.96 12.24
CA LEU A 149 -19.02 -18.82 13.70
C LEU A 149 -20.32 -19.44 14.21
N ARG A 150 -21.43 -19.26 13.50
CA ARG A 150 -22.71 -19.89 13.85
C ARG A 150 -22.63 -21.42 13.76
N LEU A 151 -22.06 -21.96 12.69
CA LEU A 151 -21.87 -23.40 12.53
C LEU A 151 -20.94 -23.99 13.59
N LEU A 152 -19.84 -23.31 13.90
CA LEU A 152 -18.91 -23.70 14.97
C LEU A 152 -19.58 -23.65 16.34
N SER A 153 -20.41 -22.63 16.62
CA SER A 153 -21.17 -22.54 17.88
C SER A 153 -22.20 -23.66 18.05
N VAL A 154 -22.70 -24.22 16.94
CA VAL A 154 -23.64 -25.36 16.93
C VAL A 154 -22.89 -26.69 17.02
N ALA A 155 -21.71 -26.78 16.40
CA ALA A 155 -20.89 -27.99 16.39
C ALA A 155 -20.07 -28.19 17.68
N LEU A 156 -19.77 -27.13 18.44
CA LEU A 156 -19.05 -27.23 19.70
C LEU A 156 -19.98 -27.67 20.84
N PRO A 157 -19.68 -28.77 21.56
CA PRO A 157 -20.47 -29.19 22.71
C PRO A 157 -20.41 -28.11 23.80
N LYS A 158 -21.56 -27.83 24.42
CA LYS A 158 -21.75 -26.77 25.45
C LYS A 158 -20.82 -26.85 26.67
N ASN A 159 -20.06 -27.94 26.80
CA ASN A 159 -19.17 -28.20 27.93
C ASN A 159 -17.75 -27.65 27.75
N VAL A 160 -17.43 -27.03 26.60
CA VAL A 160 -16.08 -26.45 26.33
C VAL A 160 -16.02 -24.94 26.63
N LEU A 161 -17.16 -24.27 26.82
CA LEU A 161 -17.24 -22.81 27.09
C LEU A 161 -17.27 -22.46 28.59
N THR A 162 -17.07 -23.43 29.49
CA THR A 162 -16.94 -23.19 30.93
C THR A 162 -15.56 -23.60 31.42
N ARG A 163 -14.55 -22.74 31.14
CA ARG A 163 -13.35 -22.62 31.97
C ARG A 163 -12.67 -21.28 31.75
#